data_AF-A0A846CE82-F1
#
_entry.id   AF-A0A846CE82-F1
#
_cell.length_a   1.000
_cell.length_b   1.000
_cell.length_c   1.000
_cell.angle_alpha   90.00
_cell.angle_beta   90.00
_cell.angle_gamma   90.00
#
_symmetry.space_group_name_H-M   'P 1'
#
loop_
_entity.id
_entity.type
_entity.pdbx_description
1 polymer ?
#
loop_
_entity_poly.entity_id
_entity_poly.type
_entity_poly.pdbx_seq_one_letter_code
_entity_poly.pdbx_strand_id
1 'polypeptide(L)'
;MPSMNFSDKFPLSAPKKYLNKRWISLAAIQLFSCSLLMVIPEVATAQANRKSFRICSRDLLSIGLSESEVANACGAALKPRDLSRCVTKIYDNTTEELPAQEILFNCQRVRRVDELGTCVKKINKSVKDTSNESAVLESCRLSLLPENFSSCVIGLSANVGLSTEELLATCLNPNQEISEVDSEEES
;
A
#
# COMPACT_ATOMS: atom_id res chain seq x y z
N MET A 1 -36.12 5.79 61.58
CA MET A 1 -36.39 4.38 61.22
C MET A 1 -35.41 3.52 62.00
N PRO A 2 -35.88 2.47 62.70
CA PRO A 2 -35.21 1.99 63.90
C PRO A 2 -34.23 0.83 63.63
N SER A 3 -33.17 0.87 64.41
CA SER A 3 -32.29 -0.23 64.78
C SER A 3 -33.08 -1.38 65.41
N MET A 4 -32.73 -2.61 65.05
CA MET A 4 -33.06 -3.81 65.83
C MET A 4 -31.79 -4.63 66.05
N ASN A 5 -31.62 -5.03 67.30
CA ASN A 5 -30.49 -5.71 67.88
C ASN A 5 -30.97 -7.07 68.39
N PHE A 6 -30.02 -8.01 68.50
CA PHE A 6 -29.93 -9.03 69.54
C PHE A 6 -30.69 -10.38 69.39
N SER A 7 -29.93 -11.44 69.73
CA SER A 7 -30.33 -12.78 70.19
C SER A 7 -30.84 -13.78 69.13
N ASP A 8 -30.47 -15.07 69.12
CA ASP A 8 -29.91 -15.94 70.14
C ASP A 8 -29.04 -17.08 69.55
N LYS A 9 -28.10 -17.54 70.40
CA LYS A 9 -27.35 -18.80 70.32
C LYS A 9 -28.27 -20.03 70.28
N PHE A 10 -27.88 -21.10 69.60
CA PHE A 10 -27.99 -22.52 70.02
C PHE A 10 -27.24 -23.40 68.99
N PRO A 11 -26.85 -24.66 69.31
CA PRO A 11 -25.72 -25.04 70.14
C PRO A 11 -24.61 -25.74 69.32
N LEU A 12 -23.44 -25.90 69.97
CA LEU A 12 -22.35 -26.75 69.50
C LEU A 12 -22.82 -28.19 69.25
N SER A 13 -22.48 -28.71 68.08
CA SER A 13 -22.18 -30.13 67.89
C SER A 13 -20.95 -30.25 66.98
N ALA A 14 -19.80 -30.44 67.62
CA ALA A 14 -18.69 -31.19 67.08
C ALA A 14 -18.64 -32.49 67.92
N PRO A 15 -18.23 -33.67 67.41
CA PRO A 15 -17.06 -33.82 66.51
C PRO A 15 -17.16 -34.99 65.49
N LYS A 16 -16.26 -35.02 64.51
CA LYS A 16 -15.20 -36.05 64.41
C LYS A 16 -14.43 -35.92 63.10
N LYS A 17 -13.12 -35.86 63.29
CA LYS A 17 -12.03 -35.83 62.32
C LYS A 17 -12.16 -36.94 61.28
N TYR A 18 -12.13 -36.58 60.00
CA TYR A 18 -11.34 -37.28 58.98
C TYR A 18 -10.83 -36.24 57.99
N LEU A 19 -9.88 -35.41 58.45
CA LEU A 19 -9.06 -34.58 57.57
C LEU A 19 -8.17 -35.52 56.74
N ASN A 20 -8.61 -35.86 55.54
CA ASN A 20 -7.75 -36.56 54.60
C ASN A 20 -6.81 -35.54 53.94
N LYS A 21 -5.57 -35.52 54.44
CA LYS A 21 -4.45 -34.63 54.04
C LYS A 21 -4.13 -34.67 52.53
N ARG A 22 -4.67 -35.63 51.78
CA ARG A 22 -4.54 -35.73 50.31
C ARG A 22 -5.42 -34.75 49.53
N TRP A 23 -6.49 -34.21 50.13
CA TRP A 23 -7.45 -33.38 49.40
C TRP A 23 -7.16 -31.87 49.48
N ILE A 24 -6.27 -31.45 50.38
CA ILE A 24 -5.79 -30.05 50.45
C ILE A 24 -4.60 -29.82 49.48
N SER A 25 -3.94 -30.89 49.04
CA SER A 25 -2.76 -30.78 48.17
C SER A 25 -3.08 -30.62 46.67
N LEU A 26 -4.33 -30.76 46.26
CA LEU A 26 -4.73 -30.67 44.84
C LEU A 26 -5.28 -29.30 44.42
N ALA A 27 -5.56 -28.39 45.37
CA ALA A 27 -6.04 -27.04 45.07
C ALA A 27 -4.93 -25.97 44.99
N ALA A 28 -3.69 -26.30 45.34
CA ALA A 28 -2.57 -25.35 45.31
C ALA A 28 -1.73 -25.38 44.02
N ILE A 29 -2.00 -26.29 43.08
CA ILE A 29 -1.22 -26.43 41.84
C ILE A 29 -1.92 -25.73 40.64
N GLN A 30 -3.15 -25.25 40.80
CA GLN A 30 -3.95 -24.66 39.71
C GLN A 30 -3.89 -23.13 39.60
N LEU A 31 -2.97 -22.45 40.30
CA LEU A 31 -2.80 -20.98 40.20
C LEU A 31 -1.43 -20.54 39.68
N PHE A 32 -0.66 -21.44 39.05
CA PHE A 32 0.65 -21.10 38.45
C PHE A 32 0.75 -21.48 36.96
N SER A 33 -0.38 -21.65 36.27
CA SER A 33 -0.43 -22.12 34.88
C SER A 33 -1.26 -21.23 33.93
N CYS A 34 -1.56 -19.99 34.31
CA CYS A 34 -2.30 -19.04 33.44
C CYS A 34 -1.50 -17.81 32.98
N SER A 35 -0.19 -17.73 33.25
CA SER A 35 0.60 -16.52 32.94
C SER A 35 1.44 -16.58 31.66
N LEU A 36 1.32 -17.62 30.82
CA LEU A 36 2.20 -17.76 29.65
C LEU A 36 1.44 -18.04 28.33
N LEU A 37 0.48 -17.19 27.98
CA LEU A 37 -0.04 -17.10 26.61
C LEU A 37 -0.24 -15.63 26.20
N MET A 38 0.81 -14.81 26.30
CA MET A 38 0.93 -13.65 25.42
C MET A 38 1.62 -14.11 24.13
N VAL A 39 0.83 -14.66 23.20
CA VAL A 39 1.31 -14.98 21.85
C VAL A 39 1.42 -13.66 21.08
N ILE A 40 2.65 -13.17 20.95
CA ILE A 40 2.98 -11.94 20.23
C ILE A 40 2.85 -12.19 18.71
N PRO A 41 1.98 -11.49 17.97
CA PRO A 41 1.82 -11.67 16.54
C PRO A 41 2.86 -10.84 15.75
N GLU A 42 4.16 -11.08 15.94
CA GLU A 42 5.23 -10.32 15.24
C GLU A 42 5.83 -11.03 14.02
N VAL A 43 5.63 -12.36 13.89
CA VAL A 43 6.33 -13.15 12.87
C VAL A 43 5.75 -12.96 11.45
N ALA A 44 4.46 -12.66 11.34
CA ALA A 44 3.78 -12.55 10.06
C ALA A 44 4.21 -11.30 9.25
N THR A 45 4.52 -10.19 9.92
CA THR A 45 4.88 -8.92 9.27
C THR A 45 6.31 -8.94 8.73
N ALA A 46 7.25 -9.51 9.48
CA ALA A 46 8.66 -9.63 9.08
C ALA A 46 8.84 -10.49 7.82
N GLN A 47 8.13 -11.61 7.71
CA GLN A 47 8.20 -12.50 6.55
C GLN A 47 7.58 -11.89 5.29
N ALA A 48 6.44 -11.21 5.42
CA ALA A 48 5.80 -10.49 4.32
C ALA A 48 6.71 -9.38 3.78
N ASN A 49 7.46 -8.72 4.66
CA ASN A 49 8.40 -7.66 4.28
C ASN A 49 9.61 -8.23 3.50
N ARG A 50 10.24 -9.30 4.02
CA ARG A 50 11.37 -9.98 3.33
C ARG A 50 11.01 -10.44 1.92
N LYS A 51 9.80 -10.98 1.74
CA LYS A 51 9.31 -11.40 0.41
C LYS A 51 9.21 -10.22 -0.56
N SER A 52 8.74 -9.05 -0.10
CA SER A 52 8.60 -7.86 -0.93
C SER A 52 9.94 -7.31 -1.41
N PHE A 53 10.95 -7.23 -0.54
CA PHE A 53 12.31 -6.82 -0.94
C PHE A 53 12.95 -7.81 -1.91
N ARG A 54 12.75 -9.12 -1.71
CA ARG A 54 13.27 -10.15 -2.63
C ARG A 54 12.63 -10.05 -4.02
N ILE A 55 11.32 -9.81 -4.09
CA ILE A 55 10.63 -9.58 -5.36
C ILE A 55 11.18 -8.31 -6.01
N CYS A 56 11.27 -7.21 -5.25
CA CYS A 56 11.75 -5.94 -5.76
C CYS A 56 13.13 -6.05 -6.40
N SER A 57 14.09 -6.62 -5.67
CA SER A 57 15.46 -6.76 -6.13
C SER A 57 15.57 -7.64 -7.38
N ARG A 58 14.93 -8.82 -7.36
CA ARG A 58 14.91 -9.73 -8.51
C ARG A 58 14.35 -9.06 -9.76
N ASP A 59 13.22 -8.37 -9.62
CA ASP A 59 12.51 -7.75 -10.74
C ASP A 59 13.35 -6.61 -11.35
N LEU A 60 13.92 -5.74 -10.51
CA LEU A 60 14.75 -4.63 -11.00
C LEU A 60 16.09 -5.08 -11.59
N LEU A 61 16.71 -6.13 -11.05
CA LEU A 61 17.92 -6.73 -11.66
C LEU A 61 17.60 -7.34 -13.03
N SER A 62 16.41 -7.91 -13.21
CA SER A 62 16.03 -8.59 -14.46
C SER A 62 15.91 -7.65 -15.67
N ILE A 63 15.76 -6.35 -15.43
CA ILE A 63 15.70 -5.30 -16.46
C ILE A 63 17.02 -4.52 -16.57
N GLY A 64 18.11 -5.05 -16.01
CA GLY A 64 19.47 -4.54 -16.24
C GLY A 64 19.91 -3.39 -15.32
N LEU A 65 19.18 -3.08 -14.24
CA LEU A 65 19.65 -2.13 -13.23
C LEU A 65 20.81 -2.73 -12.41
N SER A 66 21.76 -1.89 -12.00
CA SER A 66 22.91 -2.35 -11.22
C SER A 66 22.52 -2.77 -9.80
N GLU A 67 23.32 -3.66 -9.18
CA GLU A 67 23.07 -4.12 -7.81
C GLU A 67 22.99 -2.97 -6.80
N SER A 68 23.81 -1.92 -6.97
CA SER A 68 23.80 -0.75 -6.09
C SER A 68 22.53 0.08 -6.26
N GLU A 69 22.09 0.36 -7.49
CA GLU A 69 20.84 1.05 -7.76
C GLU A 69 19.64 0.29 -7.18
N VAL A 70 19.61 -1.03 -7.40
CA VAL A 70 18.57 -1.92 -6.90
C VAL A 70 18.52 -1.94 -5.37
N ALA A 71 19.68 -2.08 -4.71
CA ALA A 71 19.77 -2.08 -3.25
C ALA A 71 19.27 -0.75 -2.66
N ASN A 72 19.71 0.37 -3.23
CA ASN A 72 19.30 1.70 -2.81
C ASN A 72 17.80 1.92 -3.03
N ALA A 73 17.29 1.60 -4.22
CA ALA A 73 15.90 1.82 -4.58
C ALA A 73 14.93 0.96 -3.77
N CYS A 74 15.17 -0.36 -3.71
CA CYS A 74 14.32 -1.26 -2.96
C CYS A 74 14.41 -0.97 -1.46
N GLY A 75 15.59 -0.64 -0.93
CA GLY A 75 15.80 -0.30 0.48
C GLY A 75 15.11 0.99 0.91
N ALA A 76 15.03 1.99 0.03
CA ALA A 76 14.34 3.26 0.29
C ALA A 76 12.82 3.20 0.07
N ALA A 77 12.31 2.17 -0.62
CA ALA A 77 10.91 2.07 -1.00
C ALA A 77 10.00 1.73 0.20
N LEU A 78 8.96 2.54 0.42
CA LEU A 78 7.91 2.21 1.40
C LEU A 78 7.15 0.93 1.03
N LYS A 79 6.99 0.67 -0.27
CA LYS A 79 6.34 -0.53 -0.83
C LYS A 79 7.22 -1.14 -1.93
N PRO A 80 8.26 -1.94 -1.58
CA PRO A 80 9.24 -2.42 -2.55
C PRO A 80 8.63 -3.19 -3.72
N ARG A 81 7.62 -4.02 -3.45
CA ARG A 81 6.92 -4.80 -4.49
C ARG A 81 6.12 -3.91 -5.45
N ASP A 82 5.58 -2.80 -4.99
CA ASP A 82 4.81 -1.89 -5.85
C ASP A 82 5.77 -1.05 -6.70
N LEU A 83 6.92 -0.66 -6.13
CA LEU A 83 8.00 -0.01 -6.87
C LEU A 83 8.47 -0.86 -8.04
N SER A 84 8.90 -2.10 -7.81
CA SER A 84 9.39 -2.95 -8.90
C SER A 84 8.31 -3.25 -9.93
N ARG A 85 7.05 -3.36 -9.51
CA ARG A 85 5.92 -3.55 -10.42
C ARG A 85 5.66 -2.33 -11.28
N CYS A 86 5.78 -1.11 -10.76
CA CYS A 86 5.69 0.10 -11.58
C CYS A 86 6.74 0.09 -12.67
N VAL A 87 8.01 -0.14 -12.28
CA VAL A 87 9.14 -0.11 -13.22
C VAL A 87 8.99 -1.18 -14.29
N THR A 88 8.77 -2.43 -13.90
CA THR A 88 8.61 -3.54 -14.86
C THR A 88 7.38 -3.38 -15.74
N LYS A 89 6.24 -2.90 -15.22
CA LYS A 89 5.06 -2.60 -16.05
C LYS A 89 5.37 -1.57 -17.13
N ILE A 90 6.15 -0.54 -16.82
CA ILE A 90 6.52 0.49 -17.80
C ILE A 90 7.52 -0.08 -18.79
N TYR A 91 8.62 -0.67 -18.29
CA TYR A 91 9.68 -1.26 -19.10
C TYR A 91 9.16 -2.28 -20.12
N ASP A 92 8.26 -3.17 -19.72
CA ASP A 92 7.67 -4.19 -20.59
C ASP A 92 6.67 -3.62 -21.63
N ASN A 93 6.34 -2.32 -21.54
CA ASN A 93 5.35 -1.65 -22.37
C ASN A 93 5.86 -0.34 -22.98
N THR A 94 7.18 -0.16 -22.99
CA THR A 94 7.88 0.92 -23.70
C THR A 94 8.92 0.32 -24.63
N THR A 95 9.38 1.11 -25.60
CA THR A 95 10.50 0.77 -26.46
C THR A 95 11.85 0.93 -25.72
N GLU A 96 12.94 0.46 -26.33
CA GLU A 96 14.30 0.53 -25.77
C GLU A 96 14.82 1.97 -25.60
N GLU A 97 14.11 2.99 -26.10
CA GLU A 97 14.50 4.39 -25.97
C GLU A 97 14.33 4.92 -24.54
N LEU A 98 13.47 4.32 -23.72
CA LEU A 98 13.23 4.77 -22.35
C LEU A 98 14.08 3.98 -21.34
N PRO A 99 15.16 4.55 -20.78
CA PRO A 99 16.09 3.80 -19.94
C PRO A 99 15.45 3.39 -18.61
N ALA A 100 15.78 2.18 -18.14
CA ALA A 100 15.25 1.63 -16.89
C ALA A 100 15.49 2.55 -15.68
N GLN A 101 16.59 3.29 -15.67
CA GLN A 101 16.94 4.26 -14.64
C GLN A 101 15.96 5.44 -14.60
N GLU A 102 15.56 5.95 -15.76
CA GLU A 102 14.58 7.05 -15.85
C GLU A 102 13.20 6.57 -15.39
N ILE A 103 12.80 5.36 -15.79
CA ILE A 103 11.56 4.74 -15.31
C ILE A 103 11.57 4.61 -13.78
N LEU A 104 12.67 4.08 -13.23
CA LEU A 104 12.86 3.93 -11.79
C LEU A 104 12.74 5.28 -11.07
N PHE A 105 13.45 6.29 -11.57
CA PHE A 105 13.41 7.64 -11.03
C PHE A 105 11.99 8.20 -10.98
N ASN A 106 11.19 8.01 -12.03
CA ASN A 106 9.81 8.47 -12.07
C ASN A 106 8.89 7.69 -11.11
N CYS A 107 9.04 6.36 -11.04
CA CYS A 107 8.27 5.54 -10.08
C CYS A 107 8.57 5.89 -8.62
N GLN A 108 9.79 6.34 -8.29
CA GLN A 108 10.16 6.75 -6.92
C GLN A 108 9.55 8.09 -6.48
N ARG A 109 9.11 8.93 -7.44
CA ARG A 109 8.63 10.29 -7.17
C ARG A 109 7.11 10.39 -6.98
N VAL A 110 6.40 9.26 -6.97
CA VAL A 110 4.94 9.22 -6.82
C VAL A 110 4.52 8.41 -5.61
N ARG A 111 3.38 8.77 -5.01
CA ARG A 111 2.78 7.99 -3.90
C ARG A 111 1.94 6.82 -4.39
N ARG A 112 1.39 6.90 -5.61
CA ARG A 112 0.51 5.89 -6.23
C ARG A 112 1.27 5.09 -7.29
N VAL A 113 2.31 4.41 -6.85
CA VAL A 113 3.33 3.78 -7.70
C VAL A 113 2.72 2.76 -8.67
N ASP A 114 1.83 1.88 -8.20
CA ASP A 114 1.18 0.87 -9.06
C ASP A 114 0.26 1.47 -10.12
N GLU A 115 -0.34 2.63 -9.84
CA GLU A 115 -1.25 3.31 -10.75
C GLU A 115 -0.51 4.07 -11.85
N LEU A 116 0.63 4.67 -11.53
CA LEU A 116 1.52 5.24 -12.54
C LEU A 116 1.88 4.17 -13.59
N GLY A 117 2.38 3.02 -13.16
CA GLY A 117 2.72 1.94 -14.09
C GLY A 117 1.51 1.39 -14.85
N THR A 118 0.31 1.40 -14.25
CA THR A 118 -0.93 1.01 -14.93
C THR A 118 -1.37 2.03 -15.97
N CYS A 119 -1.24 3.32 -15.68
CA CYS A 119 -1.55 4.42 -16.58
C CYS A 119 -0.73 4.34 -17.86
N VAL A 120 0.60 4.26 -17.73
CA VAL A 120 1.53 4.20 -18.87
C VAL A 120 1.25 2.96 -19.71
N LYS A 121 1.16 1.78 -19.07
CA LYS A 121 0.83 0.53 -19.76
C LYS A 121 -0.49 0.62 -20.56
N LYS A 122 -1.53 1.20 -19.98
CA LYS A 122 -2.85 1.33 -20.63
C LYS A 122 -2.76 2.22 -21.87
N ILE A 123 -2.08 3.36 -21.78
CA ILE A 123 -1.94 4.31 -22.89
C ILE A 123 -1.08 3.69 -24.00
N ASN A 124 0.13 3.21 -23.69
CA ASN A 124 1.05 2.66 -24.70
C ASN A 124 0.45 1.47 -25.45
N LYS A 125 -0.30 0.59 -24.77
CA LYS A 125 -0.98 -0.54 -25.44
C LYS A 125 -2.12 -0.11 -26.36
N SER A 126 -2.81 0.98 -26.04
CA SER A 126 -4.04 1.39 -26.72
C SER A 126 -3.76 2.37 -27.86
N VAL A 127 -2.97 3.41 -27.59
CA VAL A 127 -2.66 4.49 -28.55
C VAL A 127 -1.56 4.04 -29.53
N LYS A 128 -0.64 3.18 -29.08
CA LYS A 128 0.47 2.61 -29.88
C LYS A 128 1.39 3.66 -30.53
N ASP A 129 1.45 4.84 -29.95
CA ASP A 129 2.37 5.90 -30.36
C ASP A 129 3.65 5.79 -29.52
N THR A 130 4.68 5.19 -30.10
CA THR A 130 5.97 4.98 -29.45
C THR A 130 6.83 6.25 -29.36
N SER A 131 6.51 7.28 -30.15
CA SER A 131 7.29 8.53 -30.17
C SER A 131 7.04 9.41 -28.94
N ASN A 132 5.95 9.13 -28.20
CA ASN A 132 5.48 9.92 -27.08
C ASN A 132 5.64 9.22 -25.71
N GLU A 133 6.41 8.14 -25.61
CA GLU A 133 6.51 7.33 -24.39
C GLU A 133 7.00 8.11 -23.15
N SER A 134 8.01 8.98 -23.31
CA SER A 134 8.46 9.86 -22.22
C SER A 134 7.39 10.87 -21.81
N ALA A 135 6.64 11.43 -22.77
CA ALA A 135 5.55 12.35 -22.51
C ALA A 135 4.37 11.65 -21.79
N VAL A 136 4.08 10.40 -22.16
CA VAL A 136 3.09 9.56 -21.48
C VAL A 136 3.51 9.30 -20.03
N LEU A 137 4.76 8.90 -19.80
CA LEU A 137 5.29 8.67 -18.46
C LEU A 137 5.17 9.92 -17.58
N GLU A 138 5.64 11.06 -18.08
CA GLU A 138 5.59 12.32 -17.35
C GLU A 138 4.14 12.76 -17.08
N SER A 139 3.25 12.66 -18.07
CA SER A 139 1.85 13.03 -17.91
C SER A 139 1.12 12.13 -16.89
N CYS A 140 1.33 10.82 -16.95
CA CYS A 140 0.81 9.90 -15.94
C CYS A 140 1.34 10.24 -14.53
N ARG A 141 2.59 10.70 -14.41
CA ARG A 141 3.23 11.10 -13.15
C ARG A 141 2.65 12.41 -12.59
N LEU A 142 2.34 13.36 -13.47
CA LEU A 142 1.74 14.65 -13.11
C LEU A 142 0.25 14.52 -12.76
N SER A 143 -0.44 13.53 -13.30
CA SER A 143 -1.85 13.29 -13.00
C SER A 143 -2.09 12.93 -11.54
N LEU A 144 -3.06 13.60 -10.92
CA LEU A 144 -3.57 13.23 -9.59
C LEU A 144 -4.32 11.90 -9.59
N LEU A 145 -4.91 11.53 -10.74
CA LEU A 145 -5.72 10.33 -10.95
C LEU A 145 -5.24 9.55 -12.20
N PRO A 146 -4.08 8.86 -12.13
CA PRO A 146 -3.45 8.25 -13.30
C PRO A 146 -4.38 7.28 -14.06
N GLU A 147 -5.19 6.50 -13.36
CA GLU A 147 -6.15 5.61 -14.02
C GLU A 147 -7.25 6.36 -14.79
N ASN A 148 -7.83 7.41 -14.20
CA ASN A 148 -8.84 8.21 -14.89
C ASN A 148 -8.23 8.98 -16.07
N PHE A 149 -7.02 9.49 -15.90
CA PHE A 149 -6.25 10.14 -16.96
C PHE A 149 -6.02 9.19 -18.14
N SER A 150 -5.57 7.95 -17.90
CA SER A 150 -5.42 6.96 -18.97
C SER A 150 -6.73 6.67 -19.70
N SER A 151 -7.85 6.59 -18.98
CA SER A 151 -9.17 6.39 -19.59
C SER A 151 -9.59 7.58 -20.47
N CYS A 152 -9.28 8.81 -20.05
CA CYS A 152 -9.52 10.02 -20.85
C CYS A 152 -8.76 9.97 -22.18
N VAL A 153 -7.43 9.75 -22.11
CA VAL A 153 -6.57 9.72 -23.30
C VAL A 153 -7.01 8.63 -24.28
N ILE A 154 -7.26 7.41 -23.78
CA ILE A 154 -7.68 6.28 -24.60
C ILE A 154 -9.05 6.53 -25.22
N GLY A 155 -10.02 6.99 -24.42
CA GLY A 155 -11.38 7.25 -24.88
C GLY A 155 -11.45 8.31 -25.98
N LEU A 156 -10.65 9.38 -25.85
CA LEU A 156 -10.60 10.45 -26.84
C LEU A 156 -9.76 10.05 -28.08
N SER A 157 -8.66 9.32 -27.92
CA SER A 157 -7.81 8.88 -29.05
C SER A 157 -8.55 8.07 -30.11
N ALA A 158 -9.62 7.37 -29.73
CA ALA A 158 -10.42 6.55 -30.64
C ALA A 158 -11.46 7.36 -31.45
N ASN A 159 -11.80 8.57 -31.01
CA ASN A 159 -12.96 9.31 -31.52
C ASN A 159 -12.66 10.74 -31.97
N VAL A 160 -11.48 11.26 -31.61
CA VAL A 160 -11.08 12.65 -31.88
C VAL A 160 -9.78 12.64 -32.66
N GLY A 161 -9.67 13.47 -33.70
CA GLY A 161 -8.49 13.57 -34.57
C GLY A 161 -7.32 14.36 -33.98
N LEU A 162 -7.18 14.41 -32.66
CA LEU A 162 -6.08 15.07 -31.96
C LEU A 162 -4.86 14.15 -31.89
N SER A 163 -3.67 14.72 -31.91
CA SER A 163 -2.41 14.02 -31.67
C SER A 163 -2.31 13.50 -30.23
N THR A 164 -1.45 12.51 -29.99
CA THR A 164 -1.19 11.98 -28.64
C THR A 164 -0.77 13.09 -27.68
N GLU A 165 0.08 14.02 -28.11
CA GLU A 165 0.54 15.14 -27.30
C GLU A 165 -0.61 16.07 -26.88
N GLU A 166 -1.48 16.45 -27.84
CA GLU A 166 -2.67 17.25 -27.56
C GLU A 166 -3.61 16.54 -26.58
N LEU A 167 -3.84 15.24 -26.77
CA LEU A 167 -4.68 14.44 -25.87
C LEU A 167 -4.12 14.36 -24.45
N LEU A 168 -2.80 14.18 -24.30
CA LEU A 168 -2.14 14.18 -23.00
C LEU A 168 -2.32 15.55 -22.31
N ALA A 169 -2.15 16.66 -23.04
CA ALA A 169 -2.33 18.00 -22.51
C ALA A 169 -3.79 18.28 -22.10
N THR A 170 -4.76 17.98 -22.98
CA THR A 170 -6.19 18.18 -22.72
C THR A 170 -6.67 17.36 -21.51
N CYS A 171 -6.25 16.10 -21.41
CA CYS A 171 -6.67 15.23 -20.30
C CYS A 171 -5.97 15.56 -18.96
N LEU A 172 -4.81 16.23 -18.99
CA LEU A 172 -4.15 16.71 -17.78
C LEU A 172 -4.86 17.94 -17.19
N ASN A 173 -5.26 18.89 -18.04
CA ASN A 173 -5.85 20.17 -17.63
C ASN A 173 -7.08 20.53 -18.51
N PRO A 174 -8.25 19.92 -18.28
CA PRO A 174 -9.42 20.09 -19.15
C PRO A 174 -10.05 21.49 -19.14
N ASN A 175 -9.60 22.41 -18.28
CA ASN A 175 -10.25 23.71 -18.03
C ASN A 175 -9.40 24.94 -18.41
N GLN A 176 -8.32 24.79 -19.18
CA GLN A 176 -7.47 25.96 -19.51
C GLN A 176 -8.22 27.06 -20.30
N GLU A 177 -9.32 26.75 -20.98
CA GLU A 177 -10.14 27.77 -21.67
C GLU A 177 -11.14 28.51 -20.75
N ILE A 178 -11.37 28.08 -19.51
CA ILE A 178 -12.41 28.66 -18.64
C ILE A 178 -11.87 29.81 -17.76
N SER A 179 -10.55 30.00 -17.68
CA SER A 179 -9.95 30.97 -16.75
C SER A 179 -9.72 32.38 -17.30
N GLU A 180 -10.12 32.69 -18.54
CA GLU A 180 -9.99 34.05 -19.12
C GLU A 180 -11.28 34.88 -19.04
N VAL A 181 -12.35 34.37 -18.41
CA VAL A 181 -13.61 35.09 -18.23
C VAL A 181 -13.94 35.14 -16.75
N ASP A 182 -13.27 36.01 -15.97
CA ASP A 182 -13.73 36.48 -14.64
C ASP A 182 -12.80 37.59 -14.10
N SER A 183 -12.45 38.58 -14.92
CA SER A 183 -11.76 39.80 -14.45
C SER A 183 -12.27 41.08 -15.09
N GLU A 184 -13.55 41.15 -15.44
CA GLU A 184 -14.21 42.38 -15.88
C GLU A 184 -15.63 42.50 -15.29
N GLU A 185 -15.77 42.55 -13.96
CA GLU A 185 -16.88 43.26 -13.30
C GLU A 185 -16.65 43.25 -11.78
N GLU A 186 -16.10 44.33 -11.23
CA GLU A 186 -16.79 45.11 -10.19
C GLU A 186 -16.02 46.44 -10.00
N SER A 187 -16.60 47.48 -10.60
CA SER A 187 -16.28 48.90 -10.38
C SER A 187 -17.24 49.50 -9.36
#